data_AF-A0A916I6J4-F1
#
_entry.id   AF-A0A916I6J4-F1
#
_cell.length_a   1.000
_cell.length_b   1.000
_cell.length_c   1.000
_cell.angle_alpha   90.00
_cell.angle_beta   90.00
_cell.angle_gamma   90.00
#
_symmetry.space_group_name_H-M   'P 1'
#
loop_
_entity.id
_entity.type
_entity.pdbx_description
1 polymer ?
#
loop_
_entity_poly.entity_id
_entity_poly.type
_entity_poly.pdbx_seq_one_letter_code
_entity_poly.pdbx_strand_id
1 'polypeptide(L)'
;MDKNIMNKTKPFEVISSRFQISKESAKYFLGRVQKSFKTEKPPHQLIIEFMGGQAFESLPKPYEVAKMMNEGGVWAYPLNAEPPEVIDEWDVA
;
A
#
# COMPACT_ATOMS: atom_id res chain seq x y z
N MET A 1 -21.98 -0.38 -19.15
CA MET A 1 -20.80 0.09 -18.41
C MET A 1 -19.82 -1.06 -18.34
N ASP A 2 -18.75 -1.00 -19.13
CA ASP A 2 -17.80 -2.09 -19.34
C ASP A 2 -17.00 -2.40 -18.08
N LYS A 3 -17.28 -3.57 -17.48
CA LYS A 3 -16.51 -4.16 -16.38
C LYS A 3 -15.04 -4.50 -16.75
N ASN A 4 -14.61 -4.21 -17.98
CA ASN A 4 -13.32 -4.62 -18.55
C ASN A 4 -12.20 -3.56 -18.48
N ILE A 5 -12.50 -2.30 -18.14
CA ILE A 5 -11.46 -1.24 -18.10
C ILE A 5 -10.60 -1.32 -16.82
N MET A 6 -11.12 -1.87 -15.73
CA MET A 6 -10.39 -1.97 -14.46
C MET A 6 -9.22 -2.97 -14.48
N ASN A 7 -9.14 -3.87 -15.48
CA ASN A 7 -8.13 -4.93 -15.55
C ASN A 7 -6.79 -4.54 -16.22
N LYS A 8 -6.58 -3.27 -16.59
CA LYS A 8 -5.33 -2.84 -17.26
C LYS A 8 -4.45 -1.89 -16.45
N THR A 9 -4.99 -1.23 -15.44
CA THR A 9 -4.23 -0.25 -14.66
C THR A 9 -3.34 -0.98 -13.68
N LYS A 10 -2.03 -0.73 -13.73
CA LYS A 10 -1.10 -1.38 -12.80
C LYS A 10 -1.34 -0.87 -11.37
N PRO A 11 -1.18 -1.69 -10.32
CA PRO A 11 -1.49 -1.28 -8.95
C PRO A 11 -0.79 0.02 -8.50
N PHE A 12 0.47 0.22 -8.88
CA PHE A 12 1.18 1.47 -8.56
C PHE A 12 0.62 2.69 -9.30
N GLU A 13 -0.01 2.53 -10.47
CA GLU A 13 -0.64 3.64 -11.19
C GLU A 13 -1.92 4.09 -10.49
N VAL A 14 -2.66 3.16 -9.87
CA VAL A 14 -3.81 3.48 -9.03
C VAL A 14 -3.39 4.31 -7.82
N ILE A 15 -2.34 3.89 -7.11
CA ILE A 15 -1.81 4.62 -5.95
C ILE A 15 -1.26 6.00 -6.37
N SER A 16 -0.44 6.04 -7.43
CA SER A 16 0.12 7.29 -7.97
C SER A 16 -0.98 8.29 -8.33
N SER A 17 -2.03 7.85 -9.04
CA SER A 17 -3.14 8.71 -9.43
C SER A 17 -4.02 9.11 -8.24
N ARG A 18 -4.27 8.21 -7.28
CA ARG A 18 -5.14 8.51 -6.12
C ARG A 18 -4.51 9.53 -5.18
N PHE A 19 -3.22 9.38 -4.91
CA PHE A 19 -2.51 10.20 -3.91
C PHE A 19 -1.63 11.28 -4.53
N GLN A 20 -1.67 11.45 -5.86
CA GLN A 20 -0.91 12.47 -6.61
C GLN A 20 0.61 12.40 -6.32
N ILE A 21 1.14 11.19 -6.19
CA ILE A 21 2.58 10.92 -5.98
C ILE A 21 3.21 10.35 -7.25
N SER A 22 4.55 10.36 -7.32
CA SER A 22 5.27 9.75 -8.43
C SER A 22 4.98 8.23 -8.53
N LYS A 23 5.09 7.67 -9.75
CA LYS A 23 4.95 6.22 -9.97
C LYS A 23 6.01 5.42 -9.19
N GLU A 24 7.21 5.98 -9.01
CA GLU A 24 8.28 5.33 -8.24
C GLU A 24 7.95 5.31 -6.75
N SER A 25 7.47 6.44 -6.19
CA SER A 25 6.99 6.50 -4.80
C SER A 25 5.84 5.51 -4.57
N ALA A 26 4.93 5.36 -5.53
CA ALA A 26 3.84 4.39 -5.46
C ALA A 26 4.32 2.92 -5.47
N LYS A 27 5.32 2.58 -6.30
CA LYS A 27 5.95 1.24 -6.29
C LYS A 27 6.64 0.98 -4.95
N TYR A 28 7.39 1.97 -4.45
CA TYR A 28 8.09 1.88 -3.17
C TYR A 28 7.09 1.64 -2.03
N PHE A 29 5.99 2.41 -2.00
CA PHE A 29 4.90 2.25 -1.06
C PHE A 29 4.36 0.81 -1.04
N LEU A 30 3.95 0.26 -2.18
CA LEU A 30 3.43 -1.11 -2.26
C LEU A 30 4.45 -2.16 -1.80
N GLY A 31 5.73 -1.96 -2.17
CA GLY A 31 6.81 -2.81 -1.70
C GLY A 31 7.04 -2.75 -0.19
N ARG A 32 6.86 -1.57 0.43
CA ARG A 32 6.95 -1.39 1.88
C ARG A 32 5.78 -2.06 2.61
N VAL A 33 4.55 -1.96 2.09
CA VAL A 33 3.40 -2.69 2.65
C VAL A 33 3.67 -4.20 2.66
N GLN A 34 4.17 -4.75 1.55
CA GLN A 34 4.54 -6.17 1.49
C GLN A 34 5.63 -6.56 2.49
N LYS A 35 6.67 -5.72 2.62
CA LYS A 35 7.79 -5.96 3.56
C LYS A 35 7.39 -5.83 5.04
N SER A 36 6.22 -5.26 5.34
CA SER A 36 5.68 -5.27 6.69
C SER A 36 5.26 -6.67 7.16
N PHE A 37 5.06 -7.63 6.26
CA PHE A 37 4.74 -9.02 6.61
C PHE A 37 6.01 -9.89 6.69
N LYS A 38 6.07 -10.78 7.69
CA LYS A 38 7.22 -11.66 7.97
C LYS A 38 7.38 -12.79 6.96
N THR A 39 6.29 -13.49 6.70
CA THR A 39 6.30 -14.75 5.95
C THR A 39 5.69 -14.57 4.57
N GLU A 40 4.37 -14.36 4.53
CA GLU A 40 3.61 -14.26 3.29
C GLU A 40 3.28 -12.81 2.97
N LYS A 41 3.53 -12.43 1.73
CA LYS A 41 3.35 -11.05 1.25
C LYS A 41 2.03 -10.95 0.49
N PRO A 42 1.17 -9.98 0.80
CA PRO A 42 -0.06 -9.80 0.07
C PRO A 42 0.25 -9.39 -1.39
N PRO A 43 -0.57 -9.82 -2.37
CA PRO A 43 -0.48 -9.31 -3.74
C PRO A 43 -0.75 -7.79 -3.77
N HIS A 44 -0.09 -7.05 -4.67
CA HIS A 44 -0.35 -5.61 -4.84
C HIS A 44 -1.80 -5.31 -5.18
N GLN A 45 -2.44 -6.18 -5.96
CA GLN A 45 -3.86 -6.06 -6.31
C GLN A 45 -4.76 -6.10 -5.07
N LEU A 46 -4.48 -6.99 -4.11
CA LEU A 46 -5.23 -7.07 -2.87
C LEU A 46 -5.03 -5.81 -2.01
N ILE A 47 -3.81 -5.27 -1.98
CA ILE A 47 -3.51 -4.02 -1.25
C ILE A 47 -4.35 -2.85 -1.81
N ILE A 48 -4.42 -2.70 -3.13
CA ILE A 48 -5.18 -1.59 -3.74
C ILE A 48 -6.69 -1.76 -3.55
N GLU A 49 -7.21 -3.00 -3.61
CA GLU A 49 -8.62 -3.30 -3.37
C GLU A 49 -9.00 -2.97 -1.92
N PHE A 50 -8.16 -3.39 -0.97
CA PHE A 50 -8.32 -3.04 0.43
C PHE A 50 -8.33 -1.51 0.63
N MET A 51 -7.33 -0.80 0.10
CA MET A 51 -7.26 0.65 0.23
C MET A 51 -8.43 1.34 -0.47
N GLY A 52 -8.94 0.80 -1.58
CA GLY A 52 -10.10 1.30 -2.31
C GLY A 52 -11.38 1.34 -1.47
N GLY A 53 -11.52 0.41 -0.52
CA GLY A 53 -12.64 0.39 0.43
C GLY A 53 -12.49 1.32 1.64
N GLN A 54 -11.34 1.99 1.79
CA GLN A 54 -11.02 2.86 2.93
C GLN A 54 -11.02 4.35 2.54
N ALA A 55 -11.49 5.20 3.44
CA ALA A 55 -11.50 6.66 3.28
C ALA A 55 -10.18 7.29 3.78
N PHE A 56 -9.09 7.08 3.05
CA PHE A 56 -7.82 7.77 3.30
C PHE A 56 -7.83 9.16 2.67
N GLU A 57 -7.61 10.21 3.49
CA GLU A 57 -7.49 11.61 3.05
C GLU A 57 -6.11 11.90 2.42
N SER A 58 -5.07 11.20 2.88
CA SER A 58 -3.70 11.29 2.39
C SER A 58 -3.07 9.90 2.28
N LEU A 59 -1.87 9.79 1.69
CA LEU A 59 -1.17 8.51 1.60
C LEU A 59 -0.81 8.02 3.02
N PRO A 60 -1.39 6.90 3.50
CA PRO A 60 -1.09 6.38 4.83
C PRO A 60 0.34 5.85 4.91
N LYS A 61 0.84 5.54 6.11
CA LYS A 61 2.12 4.83 6.23
C LYS A 61 1.97 3.39 5.72
N PRO A 62 2.98 2.81 5.04
CA PRO A 62 2.90 1.43 4.56
C PRO A 62 2.61 0.41 5.66
N TYR A 63 3.20 0.60 6.85
CA TYR A 63 2.98 -0.30 7.99
C TYR A 63 1.55 -0.20 8.54
N GLU A 64 0.95 1.00 8.55
CA GLU A 64 -0.46 1.19 8.96
C GLU A 64 -1.40 0.40 8.05
N VAL A 65 -1.19 0.43 6.73
CA VAL A 65 -1.99 -0.37 5.79
C VAL A 65 -1.83 -1.86 6.07
N ALA A 66 -0.59 -2.33 6.27
CA ALA A 66 -0.34 -3.73 6.61
C ALA A 66 -1.00 -4.15 7.93
N LYS A 67 -0.96 -3.28 8.94
CA LYS A 67 -1.62 -3.47 10.23
C LYS A 67 -3.14 -3.56 10.10
N MET A 68 -3.76 -2.62 9.39
CA MET A 68 -5.21 -2.65 9.15
C MET A 68 -5.64 -3.90 8.35
N MET A 69 -4.84 -4.33 7.36
CA MET A 69 -5.10 -5.58 6.62
C MET A 69 -4.99 -6.82 7.53
N ASN A 70 -4.03 -6.82 8.45
CA ASN A 70 -3.83 -7.91 9.40
C ASN A 70 -4.97 -7.98 10.43
N GLU A 71 -5.27 -6.85 11.10
CA GLU A 71 -6.31 -6.74 12.13
C GLU A 71 -7.71 -6.95 11.53
N GLY A 72 -7.95 -6.52 10.30
CA GLY A 72 -9.19 -6.74 9.56
C GLY A 72 -9.33 -8.15 8.95
N GLY A 73 -8.34 -9.03 9.11
CA GLY A 73 -8.36 -10.40 8.59
C GLY A 73 -8.21 -10.52 7.07
N VAL A 74 -7.95 -9.43 6.35
CA VAL A 74 -7.76 -9.42 4.89
C VAL A 74 -6.46 -10.13 4.50
N TRP A 75 -5.41 -9.96 5.32
CA TRP A 75 -4.15 -10.70 5.18
C TRP A 75 -3.57 -11.01 6.57
N ALA A 76 -4.05 -12.08 7.18
CA ALA A 76 -3.80 -12.43 8.57
C ALA A 76 -2.44 -13.12 8.82
N TYR A 77 -1.37 -12.67 8.17
CA TYR A 77 -0.01 -13.19 8.38
C TYR A 77 0.79 -12.33 9.36
N PRO A 78 1.74 -12.91 10.11
CA PRO A 78 2.50 -12.17 11.11
C PRO A 78 3.22 -10.93 10.54
N LEU A 79 3.10 -9.81 11.25
CA LEU A 79 3.79 -8.56 10.92
C LEU A 79 5.22 -8.54 11.49
N ASN A 80 6.12 -7.87 10.78
CA ASN A 80 7.39 -7.39 11.31
C ASN A 80 7.13 -6.34 12.41
N ALA A 81 8.15 -6.04 13.21
CA ALA A 81 8.05 -4.89 14.10
C ALA A 81 7.79 -3.63 13.27
N GLU A 82 6.99 -2.72 13.81
CA GLU A 82 6.80 -1.41 13.20
C GLU A 82 8.18 -0.77 12.99
N PRO A 83 8.52 -0.35 11.77
CA PRO A 83 9.74 0.40 11.55
C PRO A 83 9.73 1.60 12.51
N PRO A 84 10.85 1.94 13.16
CA PRO A 84 10.93 3.21 13.87
C PRO A 84 10.49 4.32 12.91
N GLU A 85 9.82 5.35 13.42
CA GLU A 85 9.57 6.56 12.66
C GLU A 85 10.92 7.13 12.26
N VAL A 86 11.39 6.74 11.07
CA VAL A 86 12.40 7.50 10.38
C VAL A 86 11.64 8.77 10.00
N ILE A 87 11.99 9.89 10.62
CA ILE A 87 11.78 11.20 10.04
C ILE A 87 12.58 11.13 8.75
N ASP A 88 11.94 10.62 7.70
CA ASP A 88 12.63 10.22 6.48
C ASP A 88 13.20 11.51 5.90
N GLU A 89 14.53 11.56 5.77
CA GLU A 89 15.36 12.63 5.23
C GLU A 89 15.10 12.82 3.72
N TRP A 90 13.83 12.84 3.30
CA TRP A 90 13.39 13.05 1.91
C TRP A 90 13.01 14.50 1.62
N ASP A 91 13.43 15.42 2.50
CA ASP A 91 13.53 16.86 2.23
C ASP A 91 14.94 17.26 1.72
N VAL A 92 15.70 16.33 1.15
CA VAL A 92 16.99 16.67 0.52
C VAL A 92 17.18 15.93 -0.81
N ALA A 93 16.60 16.48 -1.88
CA ALA A 93 17.23 16.62 -3.22
C ALA A 93 16.37 17.51 -4.13
#